data_AF-A0A966R7Q3-F1
#
_entry.id   AF-A0A966R7Q3-F1
#
_cell.length_a   1.000
_cell.length_b   1.000
_cell.length_c   1.000
_cell.angle_alpha   90.00
_cell.angle_beta   90.00
_cell.angle_gamma   90.00
#
_symmetry.space_group_name_H-M   'P 1'
#
loop_
_entity.id
_entity.type
_entity.pdbx_description
1 polymer ?
#
loop_
_entity_poly.entity_id
_entity_poly.type
_entity_poly.pdbx_seq_one_letter_code
_entity_poly.pdbx_strand_id
1 'polypeptide(L)' 'MKPGDRVCFARHFLRNTMQYTGDVPFAVGTVEEIDDYGDYSIVQVKWDNLSGHKSVNMNNLILADRKHLEKV' A
#
# COMPACT_ATOMS: atom_id res chain seq x y z
N MET A 1 -2.92 9.33 5.18
CA MET A 1 -3.68 8.35 4.38
C MET A 1 -5.05 8.23 5.02
N LYS A 2 -6.11 8.11 4.24
CA LYS A 2 -7.51 8.00 4.70
C LYS A 2 -8.36 7.20 3.70
N PRO A 3 -9.57 6.75 4.05
CA PRO A 3 -10.50 6.15 3.09
C PRO A 3 -10.71 7.03 1.86
N GLY A 4 -10.70 6.41 0.69
CA GLY A 4 -10.76 7.06 -0.63
C GLY A 4 -9.40 7.45 -1.22
N ASP A 5 -8.31 7.46 -0.43
CA ASP A 5 -6.98 7.76 -0.96
C ASP A 5 -6.48 6.64 -1.90
N ARG A 6 -5.71 7.04 -2.90
CA ARG A 6 -5.03 6.12 -3.83
C ARG A 6 -3.63 5.78 -3.31
N VAL A 7 -3.34 4.50 -3.19
CA VAL A 7 -2.12 3.99 -2.56
C VAL A 7 -1.43 2.96 -3.42
N CYS A 8 -0.13 2.80 -3.22
CA CYS A 8 0.67 1.70 -3.75
C CYS A 8 1.63 1.19 -2.67
N PHE A 9 2.25 0.04 -2.91
CA PHE A 9 3.30 -0.47 -2.04
C PHE A 9 4.51 0.46 -2.03
N ALA A 10 5.02 0.72 -0.82
CA ALA A 10 6.23 1.50 -0.61
C ALA A 10 7.48 0.70 -1.04
N ARG A 11 8.50 1.38 -1.56
CA ARG A 11 9.74 0.78 -2.03
C ARG A 11 10.45 -0.03 -0.95
N HIS A 12 10.46 0.46 0.29
CA HIS A 12 11.12 -0.27 1.40
C HIS A 12 10.43 -1.61 1.69
N PHE A 13 9.10 -1.68 1.59
CA PHE A 13 8.35 -2.94 1.72
C PHE A 13 8.73 -3.92 0.61
N LEU A 14 8.68 -3.46 -0.65
CA LEU A 14 9.05 -4.28 -1.81
C LEU A 14 10.49 -4.81 -1.70
N ARG A 15 11.42 -3.99 -1.19
CA ARG A 15 12.81 -4.37 -0.96
C ARG A 15 12.94 -5.46 0.11
N ASN A 16 12.25 -5.29 1.23
CA ASN A 16 12.31 -6.22 2.35
C ASN A 16 11.65 -7.57 2.04
N THR A 17 10.63 -7.58 1.17
CA THR A 17 9.93 -8.81 0.76
C THR A 17 10.44 -9.41 -0.55
N MET A 18 11.48 -8.82 -1.16
CA MET A 18 12.03 -9.20 -2.47
C MET A 18 11.02 -9.19 -3.62
N GLN A 19 9.97 -8.38 -3.50
CA GLN A 19 8.91 -8.22 -4.50
C GLN A 19 9.29 -7.11 -5.49
N TYR A 20 10.29 -7.35 -6.32
CA TYR A 20 10.75 -6.38 -7.33
C TYR A 20 10.08 -6.53 -8.69
N THR A 21 9.37 -7.64 -8.90
CA THR A 21 8.80 -8.03 -10.20
C THR A 21 7.37 -8.54 -10.03
N GLY A 22 6.69 -8.78 -11.16
CA GLY A 22 5.27 -9.14 -11.19
C GLY A 22 4.35 -7.94 -10.99
N ASP A 23 3.11 -8.19 -10.56
CA ASP A 23 2.08 -7.14 -10.48
C ASP A 23 2.19 -6.27 -9.22
N VAL A 24 2.80 -6.78 -8.15
CA VAL A 24 2.86 -6.13 -6.84
C VAL A 24 3.57 -4.76 -6.86
N PRO A 25 4.75 -4.58 -7.50
CA PRO A 25 5.41 -3.27 -7.59
C PRO A 25 4.59 -2.18 -8.28
N PHE A 26 3.70 -2.61 -9.18
CA PHE A 26 2.84 -1.74 -10.00
C PHE A 26 1.41 -1.66 -9.46
N ALA A 27 1.12 -2.34 -8.35
CA ALA A 27 -0.20 -2.37 -7.78
C ALA A 27 -0.58 -1.00 -7.23
N VAL A 28 -1.77 -0.56 -7.62
CA VAL A 28 -2.41 0.65 -7.11
C VAL A 28 -3.82 0.27 -6.66
N GLY A 29 -4.24 0.81 -5.52
CA GLY A 29 -5.55 0.55 -4.96
C GLY A 29 -6.13 1.76 -4.25
N THR A 30 -7.37 1.62 -3.82
CA THR A 30 -8.10 2.61 -3.02
C THR A 30 -8.24 2.10 -1.60
N VAL A 31 -7.96 2.95 -0.63
CA VAL A 31 -8.22 2.67 0.79
C VAL A 31 -9.73 2.64 1.03
N GLU A 32 -10.24 1.56 1.60
CA GLU A 32 -11.66 1.44 1.97
C GLU A 32 -11.87 1.67 3.47
N GLU A 33 -11.01 1.08 4.29
CA GLU A 33 -11.14 1.10 5.75
C GLU A 33 -9.75 1.14 6.40
N ILE A 34 -9.70 1.69 7.62
CA ILE A 34 -8.49 1.76 8.44
C ILE A 34 -8.86 1.29 9.85
N ASP A 35 -8.17 0.25 10.30
CA ASP A 35 -8.28 -0.31 11.64
C ASP A 35 -7.04 0.09 12.45
N ASP A 36 -7.24 0.84 13.53
CA ASP A 36 -6.16 1.29 14.42
C ASP A 36 -6.00 0.35 15.62
N TYR A 37 -4.78 -0.16 15.82
CA TYR A 37 -4.42 -1.07 16.91
C TYR A 37 -3.43 -0.44 17.91
N GLY A 38 -3.46 0.89 18.03
CA GLY A 38 -2.60 1.67 18.91
C GLY A 38 -1.20 1.92 18.31
N ASP A 39 -0.40 0.87 18.19
CA ASP A 39 1.00 0.97 17.73
C ASP A 39 1.14 0.86 16.21
N TYR A 40 0.11 0.35 15.54
CA TYR A 40 0.06 0.22 14.08
C TYR A 40 -1.38 0.34 13.58
N SER A 41 -1.50 0.70 12.31
CA SER A 41 -2.77 0.74 11.60
C SER A 41 -2.75 -0.28 10.46
N ILE A 42 -3.83 -1.03 10.32
CA ILE A 42 -4.08 -1.92 9.18
C ILE A 42 -5.05 -1.22 8.24
N VAL A 43 -4.79 -1.32 6.94
CA VAL A 43 -5.55 -0.66 5.90
C VAL A 43 -6.16 -1.73 5.01
N GLN A 44 -7.48 -1.68 4.83
CA GLN A 44 -8.16 -2.46 3.79
C GLN A 44 -8.04 -1.73 2.47
N VAL A 45 -7.38 -2.37 1.50
CA VAL A 45 -7.17 -1.80 0.17
C VAL A 45 -7.88 -2.65 -0.88
N LYS A 46 -8.73 -1.99 -1.66
CA LYS A 46 -9.26 -2.51 -2.91
C LYS A 46 -8.28 -2.22 -4.03
N TRP A 47 -7.59 -3.25 -4.50
CA TRP A 47 -6.59 -3.13 -5.56
C TRP A 47 -7.25 -3.18 -6.94
N ASP A 48 -6.70 -2.42 -7.89
CA ASP A 48 -7.23 -2.38 -9.26
C ASP A 48 -6.80 -3.61 -10.06
N ASN A 49 -5.59 -4.09 -9.82
CA ASN A 49 -4.90 -5.11 -10.60
C ASN A 49 -4.45 -6.33 -9.75
N LEU A 50 -4.80 -6.36 -8.47
CA LEU A 50 -4.61 -7.56 -7.63
C LEU A 50 -5.98 -8.12 -7.28
N SER A 51 -6.11 -9.45 -7.28
CA SER A 51 -7.36 -10.08 -6.90
C SER A 51 -7.61 -9.90 -5.39
N GLY A 52 -8.82 -9.41 -5.08
CA GLY A 52 -9.35 -9.30 -3.73
C GLY A 52 -8.94 -8.06 -2.95
N HIS A 53 -9.62 -7.88 -1.81
CA HIS A 53 -9.25 -6.90 -0.80
C HIS A 53 -8.09 -7.48 0.02
N LYS A 54 -7.06 -6.67 0.26
CA LYS A 54 -5.95 -7.10 1.11
C LYS A 54 -5.78 -6.13 2.27
N SER A 55 -5.76 -6.68 3.48
CA SER A 55 -5.30 -6.02 4.69
C SER A 55 -3.79 -5.79 4.57
N VAL A 56 -3.35 -4.54 4.65
CA VAL A 56 -1.93 -4.18 4.58
C VAL A 56 -1.60 -3.21 5.72
N ASN A 57 -0.46 -3.40 6.38
CA ASN A 57 0.02 -2.42 7.36
C ASN A 57 0.22 -1.06 6.66
N MET A 58 -0.32 0.01 7.24
CA MET A 58 -0.26 1.36 6.64
C MET A 58 1.17 1.79 6.32
N ASN A 59 2.15 1.38 7.14
CA ASN A 59 3.55 1.74 6.95
C ASN A 59 4.15 1.12 5.68
N ASN A 60 3.58 0.04 5.16
CA ASN A 60 4.03 -0.62 3.92
C ASN A 60 3.46 0.05 2.65
N LEU A 61 2.66 1.11 2.82
CA LEU A 61 2.00 1.82 1.73
C LEU A 61 2.48 3.27 1.63
N ILE A 62 2.38 3.83 0.43
CA ILE A 62 2.52 5.27 0.18
C ILE A 62 1.38 5.74 -0.72
N LEU A 63 1.02 7.02 -0.61
CA LEU A 63 0.11 7.65 -1.57
C LEU A 63 0.70 7.58 -2.98
N ALA A 64 -0.11 7.15 -3.94
CA ALA A 64 0.34 6.86 -5.30
C ALA A 64 0.91 8.11 -6.00
N ASP A 65 0.31 9.27 -5.77
CA ASP A 65 0.77 10.58 -6.28
C ASP A 65 2.10 11.02 -5.65
N ARG A 66 2.44 10.50 -4.46
CA ARG A 66 3.69 10.80 -3.72
C ARG A 66 4.77 9.75 -3.92
N LYS A 67 4.57 8.74 -4.78
CA LYS A 67 5.58 7.69 -5.03
C LYS A 67 6.94 8.27 -5.46
N HIS A 68 6.94 9.39 -6.18
CA HIS A 68 8.16 10.10 -6.60
C HIS A 68 8.95 10.72 -5.44
N LEU A 69 8.34 10.88 -4.26
CA LEU A 69 8.98 11.42 -3.06
C LEU A 69 9.65 10.34 -2.20
N GLU A 70 9.49 9.04 -2.53
CA GLU A 70 10.22 7.99 -1.81
C GLU A 70 11.72 8.13 -2.02
N LYS A 71 12.42 8.40 -0.92
CA LYS A 71 13.88 8.39 -0.87
C LYS A 71 14.38 7.00 -1.31
N VAL A 72 15.47 7.00 -2.09
CA VAL A 72 16.17 5.79 -2.58
C VAL A 72 16.88 5.11 -1.43
#